data_AF-A0A259S7C4-F1
#
_entry.id   AF-A0A259S7C4-F1
#
_cell.length_a   1.000
_cell.length_b   1.000
_cell.length_c   1.000
_cell.angle_alpha   90.00
_cell.angle_beta   90.00
_cell.angle_gamma   90.00
#
_symmetry.space_group_name_H-M   'P 1'
#
loop_
_entity.id
_entity.type
_entity.pdbx_description
1 polymer ?
#
loop_
_entity_poly.entity_id
_entity_poly.type
_entity_poly.pdbx_seq_one_letter_code
_entity_poly.pdbx_strand_id
1 'polypeptide(L)'
;MAAIHRAVTLGEPMLDRIVTVTGEGIAQPENLQVRIGTLMSDVVAEAGGYRSGVDRLIMGGPMMGFALHGDEVPVVKATNCLLALRPQDRPAEPAPQPCIRCSLCAEACPADLLPQQLYWYARAKQFDRVVEYHLGRLLSLCENRSLGAGAGEIQGESGA
;
A
#
# COMPACT_ATOMS: atom_id res chain seq x y z
N MET A 1 -11.53 13.55 -3.12
CA MET A 1 -11.37 14.78 -3.92
C MET A 1 -11.83 16.07 -3.20
N ALA A 2 -12.32 16.01 -1.96
CA ALA A 2 -12.78 17.20 -1.23
C ALA A 2 -11.67 18.23 -0.92
N ALA A 3 -10.47 17.78 -0.53
CA ALA A 3 -9.35 18.69 -0.23
C ALA A 3 -8.84 19.43 -1.48
N ILE A 4 -8.83 18.76 -2.64
CA ILE A 4 -8.43 19.39 -3.92
C ILE A 4 -9.44 20.46 -4.32
N HIS A 5 -10.74 20.18 -4.20
CA HIS A 5 -11.78 21.16 -4.47
C HIS A 5 -11.65 22.39 -3.56
N ARG A 6 -11.46 22.20 -2.24
CA ARG A 6 -11.26 23.32 -1.31
C ARG A 6 -10.02 24.15 -1.66
N ALA A 7 -8.93 23.52 -2.05
CA ALA A 7 -7.72 24.23 -2.46
C ALA A 7 -7.91 25.06 -3.74
N VAL A 8 -8.58 24.49 -4.75
CA VAL A 8 -8.76 25.15 -6.06
C VAL A 8 -9.87 26.21 -6.01
N THR A 9 -11.01 25.91 -5.41
CA THR A 9 -12.19 26.77 -5.41
C THR A 9 -12.17 27.81 -4.28
N LEU A 10 -11.67 27.43 -3.09
CA LEU A 10 -11.71 28.27 -1.89
C LEU A 10 -10.33 28.82 -1.49
N GLY A 11 -9.25 28.39 -2.14
CA GLY A 11 -7.88 28.79 -1.79
C GLY A 11 -7.39 28.21 -0.46
N GLU A 12 -8.11 27.24 0.11
CA GLU A 12 -7.78 26.68 1.42
C GLU A 12 -6.79 25.51 1.30
N PRO A 13 -5.63 25.55 1.99
CA PRO A 13 -4.73 24.41 2.02
C PRO A 13 -5.35 23.22 2.77
N MET A 14 -4.77 22.04 2.58
CA MET A 14 -5.21 20.84 3.30
C MET A 14 -4.83 20.95 4.78
N LEU A 15 -5.78 21.36 5.62
CA LEU A 15 -5.60 21.52 7.07
C LEU A 15 -5.97 20.26 7.86
N ASP A 16 -6.84 19.44 7.27
CA ASP A 16 -7.47 18.29 7.91
C ASP A 16 -7.67 17.16 6.89
N ARG A 17 -7.84 15.95 7.41
CA ARG A 17 -8.14 14.78 6.61
C ARG A 17 -8.84 13.70 7.41
N ILE A 18 -9.56 12.84 6.69
CA ILE A 18 -10.18 11.67 7.26
C ILE A 18 -9.10 10.61 7.53
N VAL A 19 -9.07 10.11 8.75
CA VAL A 19 -8.17 9.07 9.26
C VAL A 19 -9.03 7.92 9.75
N THR A 20 -8.82 6.73 9.19
CA THR A 20 -9.48 5.53 9.69
C THR A 20 -8.68 4.98 10.87
N VAL A 21 -9.28 4.95 12.06
CA VAL A 21 -8.68 4.33 13.25
C VAL A 21 -9.33 2.97 13.42
N THR A 22 -8.55 1.90 13.27
CA THR A 22 -9.10 0.55 13.20
C THR A 22 -8.14 -0.52 13.71
N GLY A 23 -8.61 -1.75 13.71
CA GLY A 23 -7.93 -2.89 14.28
C GLY A 23 -8.55 -3.33 15.59
N GLU A 24 -8.34 -4.60 15.88
CA GLU A 24 -8.74 -5.28 17.11
C GLU A 24 -8.07 -4.70 18.37
N GLY A 25 -7.06 -3.86 18.20
CA GLY A 25 -6.41 -3.08 19.24
C GLY A 25 -7.12 -1.78 19.64
N ILE A 26 -8.17 -1.35 18.92
CA ILE A 26 -8.87 -0.09 19.16
C ILE A 26 -10.22 -0.34 19.86
N ALA A 27 -10.55 0.49 20.86
CA ALA A 27 -11.82 0.37 21.58
C ALA A 27 -13.02 0.62 20.66
N GLN A 28 -13.02 1.71 19.91
CA GLN A 28 -14.11 2.12 19.03
C GLN A 28 -13.56 2.46 17.63
N PRO A 29 -13.49 1.48 16.71
CA PRO A 29 -13.03 1.74 15.34
C PRO A 29 -13.95 2.72 14.61
N GLU A 30 -13.38 3.81 14.10
CA GLU A 30 -14.13 4.86 13.42
C GLU A 30 -13.28 5.68 12.44
N ASN A 31 -13.95 6.54 11.67
CA ASN A 31 -13.31 7.48 10.76
C ASN A 31 -13.36 8.89 11.34
N LEU A 32 -12.21 9.44 11.69
CA LEU A 32 -12.08 10.75 12.32
C LEU A 32 -11.56 11.78 11.32
N GLN A 33 -12.13 12.99 11.34
CA GLN A 33 -11.57 14.13 10.61
C GLN A 33 -10.53 14.83 11.50
N VAL A 34 -9.25 14.59 11.22
CA VAL A 34 -8.14 15.02 12.07
C VAL A 34 -7.33 16.13 11.41
N ARG A 35 -6.90 17.11 12.21
CA ARG A 35 -5.99 18.17 11.76
C ARG A 35 -4.60 17.61 11.49
N ILE A 36 -3.95 18.12 10.45
CA ILE A 36 -2.54 17.81 10.23
C ILE A 36 -1.73 18.41 11.39
N GLY A 37 -0.86 17.60 12.00
CA GLY A 37 -0.07 17.97 13.17
C GLY A 37 -0.58 17.43 14.50
N THR A 38 -1.83 16.96 14.60
CA THR A 38 -2.36 16.30 15.81
C THR A 38 -1.57 15.04 16.12
N LEU A 39 -1.26 14.76 17.39
CA LEU A 39 -0.55 13.54 17.78
C LEU A 39 -1.42 12.31 17.54
N MET A 40 -0.83 11.21 17.07
CA MET A 40 -1.57 9.97 16.84
C MET A 40 -2.13 9.38 18.14
N SER A 41 -1.48 9.62 19.28
CA SER A 41 -1.99 9.30 20.62
C SER A 41 -3.37 9.93 20.88
N ASP A 42 -3.55 11.21 20.54
CA ASP A 42 -4.80 11.93 20.76
C ASP A 42 -5.91 11.41 19.85
N VAL A 43 -5.56 11.05 18.61
CA VAL A 43 -6.48 10.44 17.64
C VAL A 43 -6.96 9.07 18.12
N VAL A 44 -6.06 8.28 18.69
CA VAL A 44 -6.43 6.97 19.26
C VAL A 44 -7.25 7.16 20.53
N ALA A 45 -6.93 8.14 21.37
CA ALA A 45 -7.70 8.46 22.57
C ALA A 45 -9.14 8.85 22.22
N GLU A 46 -9.35 9.64 21.16
CA GLU A 46 -10.68 9.99 20.65
C GLU A 46 -11.47 8.74 20.22
N ALA A 47 -10.80 7.77 19.58
CA ALA A 47 -11.38 6.47 19.22
C ALA A 47 -11.58 5.50 20.41
N GLY A 48 -11.63 6.02 21.64
CA GLY A 48 -11.81 5.29 22.88
C GLY A 48 -10.54 4.61 23.44
N GLY A 49 -9.38 4.88 22.85
CA GLY A 49 -8.08 4.37 23.29
C GLY A 49 -7.75 2.95 22.84
N TYR A 50 -6.59 2.46 23.30
CA TYR A 50 -6.13 1.11 23.03
C TYR A 50 -6.81 0.08 23.94
N ARG A 51 -7.13 -1.08 23.36
CA ARG A 51 -7.42 -2.31 24.10
C ARG A 51 -6.12 -2.92 24.64
N SER A 52 -6.24 -3.82 25.61
CA SER A 52 -5.07 -4.51 26.18
C SER A 52 -4.35 -5.37 25.12
N GLY A 53 -3.02 -5.42 25.23
CA GLY A 53 -2.18 -6.31 24.41
C GLY A 53 -1.87 -5.81 23.01
N VAL A 54 -2.03 -4.51 22.73
CA VAL A 54 -1.51 -3.91 21.49
C VAL A 54 0.01 -3.86 21.53
N ASP A 55 0.67 -4.44 20.53
CA ASP A 55 2.14 -4.46 20.41
C ASP A 55 2.67 -3.62 19.25
N ARG A 56 1.78 -3.19 18.34
CA ARG A 56 2.17 -2.47 17.14
C ARG A 56 1.07 -1.53 16.67
N LEU A 57 1.47 -0.30 16.40
CA LEU A 57 0.68 0.67 15.65
C LEU A 57 1.23 0.78 14.24
N ILE A 58 0.36 0.66 13.23
CA ILE A 58 0.73 0.77 11.82
C ILE A 58 0.06 2.02 11.24
N MET A 59 0.87 2.89 10.65
CA MET A 59 0.43 3.99 9.83
C MET A 59 0.21 3.48 8.40
N GLY A 60 -1.04 3.28 8.01
CA GLY A 60 -1.43 2.80 6.70
C GLY A 60 -2.30 1.54 6.75
N GLY A 61 -2.37 0.86 5.60
CA GLY A 61 -3.08 -0.41 5.49
C GLY A 61 -2.22 -1.61 5.92
N PRO A 62 -2.81 -2.80 6.07
CA PRO A 62 -2.10 -4.01 6.48
C PRO A 62 -0.98 -4.44 5.51
N MET A 63 -1.10 -4.07 4.23
CA MET A 63 -0.14 -4.46 3.18
C MET A 63 0.98 -3.43 2.95
N MET A 64 0.66 -2.13 3.06
CA MET A 64 1.55 -1.02 2.64
C MET A 64 1.87 -0.05 3.79
N GLY A 65 1.39 -0.35 4.99
CA GLY A 65 1.57 0.52 6.15
C GLY A 65 2.95 0.37 6.79
N PHE A 66 3.35 1.41 7.51
CA PHE A 66 4.60 1.46 8.25
C PHE A 66 4.36 1.23 9.73
N ALA A 67 5.12 0.31 10.34
CA ALA A 67 5.10 0.11 11.77
C ALA A 67 5.74 1.32 12.48
N LEU A 68 5.01 1.92 13.40
CA LEU A 68 5.49 3.02 14.22
C LEU A 68 6.15 2.49 15.49
N HIS A 69 7.18 3.21 15.95
CA HIS A 69 7.88 2.90 17.21
C HIS A 69 7.13 3.44 18.44
N GLY A 70 6.20 4.38 18.22
CA GLY A 70 5.37 5.02 19.24
C GLY A 70 4.29 5.88 18.58
N ASP A 71 3.39 6.42 19.38
CA ASP A 71 2.22 7.21 18.94
C ASP A 71 2.35 8.71 19.21
N GLU A 72 3.48 9.15 19.78
CA GLU A 72 3.88 10.56 19.91
C GLU A 72 4.39 11.17 18.58
N VAL A 73 3.85 10.71 17.46
CA VAL A 73 4.16 11.23 16.13
C VAL A 73 2.95 11.99 15.57
N PRO A 74 3.16 13.09 14.84
CA PRO A 74 2.05 13.86 14.30
C PRO A 74 1.39 13.16 13.11
N VAL A 75 0.08 13.36 12.96
CA VAL A 75 -0.65 13.04 11.75
C VAL A 75 -0.16 13.95 10.62
N VAL A 76 0.34 13.34 9.54
CA VAL A 76 0.79 14.02 8.33
C VAL A 76 -0.18 13.73 7.18
N LYS A 77 -0.03 14.42 6.05
CA LYS A 77 -0.86 14.23 4.84
C LYS A 77 -1.02 12.75 4.43
N ALA A 78 0.01 11.95 4.66
CA ALA A 78 0.09 10.55 4.24
C ALA A 78 -0.63 9.54 5.19
N THR A 79 -1.01 9.94 6.41
CA THR A 79 -1.44 9.03 7.50
C THR A 79 -2.80 8.31 7.29
N ASN A 80 -3.24 7.90 6.11
CA ASN A 80 -4.67 7.53 5.84
C ASN A 80 -5.37 6.63 6.88
N CYS A 81 -4.65 5.70 7.49
CA CYS A 81 -5.17 4.73 8.44
C CYS A 81 -4.21 4.59 9.63
N LEU A 82 -4.75 4.41 10.83
CA LEU A 82 -4.05 3.98 12.03
C LEU A 82 -4.60 2.61 12.41
N LEU A 83 -3.77 1.59 12.27
CA LEU A 83 -4.12 0.20 12.53
C LEU A 83 -3.39 -0.28 13.79
N ALA A 84 -4.14 -0.50 14.87
CA ALA A 84 -3.58 -1.08 16.10
C ALA A 84 -3.78 -2.60 16.10
N LEU A 85 -2.68 -3.34 16.17
CA LEU A 85 -2.68 -4.80 16.13
C LEU A 85 -2.28 -5.38 17.48
N ARG A 86 -2.94 -6.48 17.85
CA ARG A 86 -2.48 -7.37 18.93
C ARG A 86 -1.74 -8.56 18.30
N PRO A 87 -0.80 -9.20 19.02
CA PRO A 87 -0.05 -10.34 18.51
C PRO A 87 -0.91 -11.47 17.93
N GLN A 88 -2.08 -11.70 18.55
CA GLN A 88 -3.02 -12.75 18.16
C GLN A 88 -3.79 -12.48 16.86
N ASP A 89 -3.91 -11.22 16.45
CA ASP A 89 -4.62 -10.83 15.22
C ASP A 89 -3.68 -10.80 14.01
N ARG A 90 -2.38 -11.03 14.24
CA ARG A 90 -1.40 -11.20 13.17
C ARG A 90 -1.59 -12.60 12.58
N PRO A 91 -1.75 -12.73 11.24
CA PRO A 91 -1.66 -14.03 10.61
C PRO A 91 -0.35 -14.68 11.03
N ALA A 92 -0.41 -15.86 11.65
CA ALA A 92 0.79 -16.64 11.90
C ALA A 92 1.51 -16.80 10.56
N GLU A 93 2.80 -16.49 10.50
CA GLU A 93 3.58 -16.72 9.28
C GLU A 93 3.48 -18.20 8.94
N PRO A 94 2.73 -18.58 7.89
CA PRO A 94 2.56 -19.98 7.58
C PRO A 94 3.93 -20.53 7.15
N ALA A 95 4.27 -21.73 7.63
CA ALA A 95 5.50 -22.38 7.22
C ALA A 95 5.54 -22.47 5.68
N PRO A 96 6.69 -22.15 5.05
CA PRO A 96 6.79 -22.10 3.60
C PRO A 96 6.42 -23.44 2.99
N GLN A 97 5.36 -23.45 2.17
CA GLN A 97 4.90 -24.63 1.45
C GLN A 97 5.58 -24.72 0.08
N PRO A 98 5.83 -25.93 -0.45
CA PRO A 98 6.39 -26.07 -1.79
C PRO A 98 5.41 -25.53 -2.86
N CYS A 99 5.92 -24.73 -3.79
CA CYS A 99 5.14 -24.24 -4.92
C CYS A 99 4.80 -25.39 -5.89
N ILE A 100 3.51 -25.62 -6.13
CA ILE A 100 3.00 -26.63 -7.09
C ILE A 100 2.75 -26.06 -8.51
N ARG A 101 3.15 -24.81 -8.76
CA ARG A 101 2.95 -24.10 -10.06
C ARG A 101 1.49 -24.03 -10.51
N CYS A 102 0.57 -23.81 -9.58
CA CYS A 102 -0.87 -23.67 -9.85
C CYS A 102 -1.30 -22.31 -10.41
N SER A 103 -0.41 -21.32 -10.48
CA SER A 103 -0.68 -19.96 -11.01
C SER A 103 -1.71 -19.08 -10.28
N LEU A 104 -2.36 -19.57 -9.23
CA LEU A 104 -3.28 -18.79 -8.36
C LEU A 104 -2.69 -17.47 -7.84
N CYS A 105 -1.38 -17.43 -7.56
CA CYS A 105 -0.73 -16.21 -7.06
C CYS A 105 -0.61 -15.10 -8.12
N ALA A 106 -0.59 -15.43 -9.42
CA ALA A 106 -0.59 -14.44 -10.48
C ALA A 106 -1.99 -13.83 -10.65
N GLU A 107 -3.04 -14.65 -10.55
CA GLU A 107 -4.44 -14.21 -10.65
C GLU A 107 -4.87 -13.33 -9.47
N ALA A 108 -4.43 -13.65 -8.26
CA ALA A 108 -4.78 -12.89 -7.07
C ALA A 108 -3.97 -11.58 -6.90
N CYS A 109 -2.95 -11.34 -7.74
CA CYS A 109 -2.08 -10.20 -7.56
C CYS A 109 -2.73 -8.91 -8.07
N PRO A 110 -3.01 -7.91 -7.21
CA PRO A 110 -3.63 -6.66 -7.64
C PRO A 110 -2.73 -5.76 -8.49
N ALA A 111 -1.44 -6.10 -8.59
CA ALA A 111 -0.44 -5.35 -9.35
C ALA A 111 0.00 -6.07 -10.64
N ASP A 112 -0.72 -7.12 -11.06
CA ASP A 112 -0.43 -7.92 -12.26
C ASP A 112 1.03 -8.40 -12.34
N LEU A 113 1.58 -8.79 -11.19
CA LEU A 113 2.95 -9.30 -11.10
C LEU A 113 3.00 -10.80 -11.42
N LEU A 114 4.22 -11.34 -11.55
CA LEU A 114 4.47 -12.78 -11.65
C LEU A 114 5.13 -13.34 -10.38
N PRO A 115 4.43 -13.44 -9.22
CA PRO A 115 5.03 -13.82 -7.93
C PRO A 115 5.82 -15.13 -7.97
N GLN A 116 5.45 -16.06 -8.84
CA GLN A 116 6.19 -17.31 -9.05
C GLN A 116 7.64 -17.05 -9.46
N GLN A 117 7.85 -16.20 -10.48
CA GLN A 117 9.18 -15.88 -10.99
C GLN A 117 10.01 -15.11 -9.97
N LEU A 118 9.37 -14.15 -9.30
CA LEU A 118 9.98 -13.39 -8.21
C LEU A 118 10.53 -14.29 -7.13
N TYR A 119 9.70 -15.22 -6.66
CA TYR A 119 10.06 -16.14 -5.60
C TYR A 119 11.29 -16.98 -5.99
N TRP A 120 11.32 -17.49 -7.22
CA TRP A 120 12.46 -18.28 -7.71
C TRP A 120 13.74 -17.45 -7.85
N TYR A 121 13.68 -16.25 -8.41
CA TYR A 121 14.84 -15.38 -8.55
C TYR A 121 15.35 -14.86 -7.20
N ALA A 122 14.46 -14.49 -6.29
CA ALA A 122 14.82 -14.09 -4.93
C ALA A 122 15.47 -15.26 -4.16
N ARG A 123 14.93 -16.47 -4.29
CA ARG A 123 15.52 -17.69 -3.70
C ARG A 123 16.89 -18.02 -4.29
N ALA A 124 17.08 -17.77 -5.59
CA ALA A 124 18.37 -17.92 -6.28
C ALA A 124 19.34 -16.75 -6.02
N LYS A 125 18.95 -15.74 -5.22
CA LYS A 125 19.70 -14.49 -4.97
C LYS A 125 20.04 -13.71 -6.26
N GLN A 126 19.26 -13.89 -7.32
CA GLN A 126 19.40 -13.18 -8.59
C GLN A 126 18.54 -11.90 -8.57
N PHE A 127 18.90 -10.95 -7.72
CA PHE A 127 18.09 -9.74 -7.49
C PHE A 127 18.02 -8.83 -8.72
N ASP A 128 19.04 -8.82 -9.58
CA ASP A 128 19.03 -8.05 -10.82
C ASP A 128 17.87 -8.45 -11.74
N ARG A 129 17.61 -9.77 -11.84
CA ARG A 129 16.48 -10.30 -12.61
C ARG A 129 15.13 -10.02 -11.95
N VAL A 130 15.08 -9.96 -10.62
CA VAL A 130 13.84 -9.57 -9.91
C VAL A 130 13.44 -8.13 -10.28
N VAL A 131 14.41 -7.22 -10.36
CA VAL A 131 14.18 -5.82 -10.72
C VAL A 131 13.74 -5.68 -12.18
N GLU A 132 14.39 -6.41 -13.09
CA GLU A 132 14.10 -6.39 -14.53
C GLU A 132 12.67 -6.85 -14.85
N TYR A 133 12.21 -7.92 -14.21
CA TYR A 133 10.84 -8.43 -14.40
C TYR A 133 9.75 -7.55 -13.73
N HIS A 134 10.13 -6.55 -12.93
CA HIS A 134 9.20 -5.72 -12.16
C HIS A 134 8.99 -4.28 -12.61
N LEU A 135 9.87 -3.75 -13.46
CA LEU A 135 9.74 -2.38 -13.96
C LEU A 135 9.06 -2.32 -15.34
N GLY A 136 8.93 -3.46 -16.04
CA GLY A 136 8.50 -3.52 -17.44
C GLY A 136 7.03 -3.16 -17.74
N ARG A 137 6.13 -3.11 -16.76
CA ARG A 137 4.71 -2.75 -17.03
C ARG A 137 4.36 -1.30 -16.70
N LEU A 138 4.95 -0.71 -15.66
CA LEU A 138 4.71 0.68 -15.30
C LEU A 138 5.42 1.68 -16.22
N LEU A 139 6.62 1.35 -16.72
CA LEU A 139 7.32 2.16 -17.71
C LEU A 139 6.68 2.04 -19.11
N SER A 140 6.33 0.83 -19.55
CA SER A 140 5.70 0.63 -20.88
C SER A 140 4.29 1.22 -20.99
N LEU A 141 3.53 1.35 -19.89
CA LEU A 141 2.23 2.06 -19.87
C LEU A 141 2.37 3.59 -19.96
N CYS A 142 3.50 4.17 -19.51
CA CYS A 142 3.80 5.59 -19.72
C CYS A 142 4.37 5.84 -21.12
N GLU A 143 5.28 4.97 -21.61
CA GLU A 143 5.84 5.06 -22.96
C GLU A 143 4.75 4.90 -24.03
N ASN A 144 3.86 3.90 -23.90
CA ASN A 144 2.76 3.67 -24.85
C ASN A 144 1.64 4.72 -24.79
N ARG A 145 1.58 5.58 -23.76
CA ARG A 145 0.63 6.72 -23.74
C ARG A 145 1.23 7.98 -24.36
N SER A 146 2.57 8.11 -24.37
CA SER A 146 3.27 9.25 -24.97
C SER A 146 3.48 9.16 -26.49
N LEU A 147 3.34 7.97 -27.09
CA LEU A 147 3.62 7.72 -28.51
C LEU A 147 2.38 7.31 -29.35
N GLY A 148 1.17 7.48 -28.81
CA GLY A 148 -0.09 7.22 -29.54
C GLY A 148 -0.52 8.31 -30.54
N ALA A 149 0.40 9.16 -31.00
CA ALA A 149 0.20 10.01 -32.16
C ALA A 149 0.92 9.39 -33.37
N GLY A 150 0.16 8.62 -34.15
CA GLY A 150 0.34 8.42 -35.60
C GLY A 150 1.70 7.91 -36.11
N ALA A 151 1.74 6.62 -36.45
CA ALA A 151 2.31 6.03 -37.68
C ALA A 151 2.36 4.51 -37.42
N GLY A 152 1.72 3.64 -38.19
CA GLY A 152 1.73 3.56 -39.64
C GLY A 152 2.29 2.18 -39.97
N GLU A 153 1.52 1.40 -40.72
CA GLU A 153 1.74 0.00 -41.08
C GLU A 153 3.16 -0.31 -41.61
N ILE A 154 3.65 -1.51 -41.32
CA ILE A 154 4.16 -2.45 -42.36
C ILE A 154 4.27 -3.88 -41.81
N GLN A 155 3.39 -4.74 -42.30
CA GLN A 155 3.58 -6.19 -42.41
C GLN A 155 4.70 -6.49 -43.42
N GLY A 156 5.44 -7.59 -43.24
CA GLY A 156 6.32 -8.10 -44.29
C GLY A 156 7.37 -9.11 -43.84
N GLU A 157 6.99 -10.39 -43.92
CA GLU A 157 7.73 -11.54 -44.49
C GLU A 157 9.21 -11.85 -44.18
N SER A 158 9.46 -13.18 -44.07
CA SER A 158 10.60 -13.94 -44.61
C SER A 158 11.90 -14.07 -43.79
N GLY A 159 12.08 -15.26 -43.18
CA GLY A 159 13.09 -16.23 -43.64
C GLY A 159 14.52 -16.14 -43.09
N ALA A 160 14.88 -17.08 -42.21
CA ALA A 160 16.03 -18.00 -42.30
C ALA A 160 16.08 -18.91 -41.07
#